data_AF-A0A953BS57-F1
#
_entry.id   AF-A0A953BS57-F1
#
_cell.length_a   1.000
_cell.length_b   1.000
_cell.length_c   1.000
_cell.angle_alpha   90.00
_cell.angle_beta   90.00
_cell.angle_gamma   90.00
#
_symmetry.space_group_name_H-M   'P 1'
#
loop_
_entity.id
_entity.type
_entity.pdbx_description
1 polymer ?
#
loop_
_entity_poly.entity_id
_entity_poly.type
_entity_poly.pdbx_seq_one_letter_code
_entity_poly.pdbx_strand_id
1 'polypeptide(L)'
;MATPPRPSIPPDDWENPPGSQGSPSRAIRRAPAAGDVVPARQRPEREEIDEGPSEEDLARLDGLTRTCPACGQEVFDDTDVCYHCGHAFSTRDKATNWKHLIIAAAIVLAFLAFAVVRLF
;
A
#
# COMPACT_ATOMS: atom_id res chain seq x y z
N MET A 1 13.70 29.35 27.48
CA MET A 1 12.29 28.99 27.24
C MET A 1 12.29 27.50 26.95
N ALA A 2 11.82 26.70 27.90
CA ALA A 2 11.92 25.24 27.85
C ALA A 2 10.83 24.67 26.94
N THR A 3 11.22 23.74 26.07
CA THR A 3 10.31 22.99 25.20
C THR A 3 9.38 22.13 26.06
N PRO A 4 8.06 22.14 25.82
CA PRO A 4 7.15 21.25 26.56
C PRO A 4 7.49 19.79 26.24
N PRO A 5 7.37 18.87 27.22
CA PRO A 5 7.61 17.45 26.98
C PRO A 5 6.61 16.91 25.96
N ARG A 6 7.08 16.04 25.04
CA ARG A 6 6.21 15.30 24.13
C ARG A 6 5.24 14.44 24.94
N PRO A 7 3.93 14.44 24.64
CA PRO A 7 3.02 13.48 25.22
C PRO A 7 3.47 12.07 24.80
N SER A 8 3.70 11.21 25.78
CA SER A 8 3.95 9.79 25.58
C SER A 8 2.66 9.14 25.10
N ILE A 9 2.63 8.75 23.82
CA ILE A 9 1.57 7.90 23.27
C ILE A 9 1.69 6.54 24.00
N PRO A 10 0.64 6.06 24.70
CA PRO A 10 0.66 4.73 25.27
C PRO A 10 0.84 3.71 24.14
N PRO A 11 1.55 2.58 24.36
CA PRO A 11 1.52 1.51 23.37
C PRO A 11 0.06 1.11 23.16
N ASP A 12 -0.46 1.26 21.93
CA ASP A 12 -1.87 1.05 21.62
C ASP A 12 -2.32 -0.42 21.70
N ASP A 13 -2.06 -1.19 22.75
CA ASP A 13 -2.77 -2.42 23.16
C ASP A 13 -3.55 -3.23 22.07
N TRP A 14 -2.93 -3.50 20.92
CA TRP A 14 -3.47 -4.34 19.84
C TRP A 14 -3.29 -5.84 20.17
N GLU A 15 -2.63 -6.14 21.28
CA GLU A 15 -2.40 -7.49 21.77
C GLU A 15 -3.63 -8.03 22.48
N ASN A 16 -4.44 -8.73 21.67
CA ASN A 16 -5.55 -9.61 22.01
C ASN A 16 -6.86 -8.94 22.42
N PRO A 17 -7.90 -8.94 21.56
CA PRO A 17 -9.26 -8.71 22.03
C PRO A 17 -9.63 -9.75 23.12
N PRO A 18 -10.14 -9.34 24.29
CA PRO A 18 -10.62 -10.27 25.31
C PRO A 18 -11.92 -10.91 24.80
N GLY A 19 -11.78 -11.98 24.00
CA GLY A 19 -12.94 -12.59 23.37
C GLY A 19 -12.67 -13.62 22.28
N SER A 20 -11.43 -14.08 22.04
CA SER A 20 -11.20 -15.26 21.20
C SER A 20 -11.53 -16.54 21.97
N GLN A 21 -12.76 -16.66 22.46
CA GLN A 21 -13.31 -17.97 22.80
C GLN A 21 -13.37 -18.72 21.49
N GLY A 22 -12.52 -19.75 21.37
CA GLY A 22 -12.41 -20.58 20.18
C GLY A 22 -13.80 -20.89 19.65
N SER A 23 -14.04 -20.57 18.37
CA SER A 23 -15.30 -20.91 17.73
C SER A 23 -15.50 -22.41 17.94
N PRO A 24 -16.53 -22.86 18.71
CA PRO A 24 -16.72 -24.27 18.92
C PRO A 24 -16.91 -24.84 17.53
N SER A 25 -16.01 -25.75 17.15
CA SER A 25 -16.02 -26.45 15.88
C SER A 25 -17.46 -26.84 15.62
N ARG A 26 -18.13 -26.11 14.71
CA ARG A 26 -19.56 -26.27 14.49
C ARG A 26 -19.71 -27.67 13.93
N ALA A 27 -19.98 -28.63 14.82
CA ALA A 27 -20.42 -29.96 14.43
C ALA A 27 -21.58 -29.70 13.47
N ILE A 28 -21.41 -30.15 12.23
CA ILE A 28 -22.40 -29.95 11.19
C ILE A 28 -23.69 -30.54 11.73
N ARG A 29 -24.65 -29.67 12.10
CA ARG A 29 -25.95 -30.11 12.61
C ARG A 29 -26.58 -30.92 11.50
N ARG A 30 -26.75 -32.24 11.72
CA ARG A 30 -27.49 -33.09 10.77
C ARG A 30 -28.90 -32.54 10.67
N ALA A 31 -29.35 -32.33 9.45
CA ALA A 31 -30.74 -31.99 9.18
C ALA A 31 -31.65 -33.08 9.78
N PRO A 32 -32.85 -32.72 10.29
CA PRO A 32 -33.82 -33.70 10.76
C PRO A 32 -34.15 -34.72 9.66
N ALA A 33 -34.27 -36.00 10.03
CA ALA A 33 -34.52 -37.09 9.08
C ALA A 33 -35.94 -37.09 8.49
N ALA A 34 -36.84 -36.28 9.03
CA ALA A 34 -38.22 -36.14 8.59
C ALA A 34 -38.69 -34.68 8.74
N GLY A 35 -39.49 -34.23 7.78
CA GLY A 35 -40.04 -32.87 7.70
C GLY A 35 -39.80 -32.24 6.34
N ASP A 36 -40.70 -31.36 5.92
CA ASP A 36 -40.55 -30.61 4.67
C ASP A 36 -39.47 -29.53 4.84
N VAL A 37 -38.47 -29.56 3.96
CA VAL A 37 -37.45 -28.51 3.89
C VAL A 37 -38.10 -27.28 3.27
N VAL A 38 -38.49 -26.32 4.10
CA VAL A 38 -38.94 -25.01 3.61
C VAL A 38 -37.73 -24.33 2.97
N PRO A 39 -37.76 -24.03 1.65
CA PRO A 39 -36.68 -23.30 1.02
C PRO A 39 -36.52 -21.96 1.75
N ALA A 40 -35.27 -21.57 2.01
CA ALA A 40 -34.99 -20.24 2.52
C ALA A 40 -35.67 -19.24 1.58
N ARG A 41 -36.44 -18.31 2.15
CA ARG A 41 -37.09 -17.24 1.40
C ARG A 41 -36.03 -16.62 0.50
N GLN A 42 -36.26 -16.63 -0.82
CA GLN A 42 -35.33 -15.99 -1.75
C GLN A 42 -35.11 -14.57 -1.25
N ARG A 43 -33.87 -14.26 -0.87
CA ARG A 43 -33.49 -12.88 -0.64
C ARG A 43 -33.80 -12.19 -1.96
N PRO A 44 -34.66 -11.15 -1.98
CA PRO A 44 -34.92 -10.44 -3.22
C PRO A 44 -33.56 -10.11 -3.83
N GLU A 45 -33.40 -10.41 -5.11
CA GLU A 45 -32.22 -10.05 -5.91
C GLU A 45 -32.12 -8.54 -5.82
N ARG A 46 -31.37 -8.07 -4.82
CA ARG A 46 -30.90 -6.71 -4.78
C ARG A 46 -29.98 -6.65 -5.99
N GLU A 47 -30.36 -5.89 -7.00
CA GLU A 47 -29.46 -5.56 -8.11
C GLU A 47 -28.11 -5.23 -7.49
N GLU A 48 -27.14 -6.13 -7.68
CA GLU A 48 -25.76 -5.86 -7.35
C GLU A 48 -25.35 -4.82 -8.37
N ILE A 49 -25.42 -3.56 -7.96
CA ILE A 49 -24.85 -2.45 -8.72
C ILE A 49 -23.35 -2.75 -8.73
N ASP A 50 -22.88 -3.35 -9.81
CA ASP A 50 -21.47 -3.55 -10.11
C ASP A 50 -20.87 -2.19 -10.52
N GLU A 51 -20.91 -1.25 -9.58
CA GLU A 51 -20.11 -0.04 -9.60
C GLU A 51 -18.69 -0.49 -9.34
N GLY A 52 -17.98 -0.78 -10.43
CA GLY A 52 -16.54 -1.04 -10.42
C GLY A 52 -15.76 0.13 -9.78
N PRO A 53 -14.44 -0.01 -9.65
CA PRO A 53 -13.60 1.03 -9.07
C PRO A 53 -13.83 2.37 -9.76
N SER A 54 -13.88 3.44 -8.98
CA SER A 54 -14.02 4.79 -9.52
C SER A 54 -12.80 5.14 -10.40
N GLU A 55 -12.98 6.00 -11.40
CA GLU A 55 -11.86 6.44 -12.25
C GLU A 55 -10.78 7.16 -11.42
N GLU A 56 -11.18 7.86 -10.35
CA GLU A 56 -10.25 8.53 -9.45
C GLU A 56 -9.40 7.52 -8.66
N ASP A 57 -9.99 6.39 -8.25
CA ASP A 57 -9.25 5.32 -7.57
C ASP A 57 -8.24 4.66 -8.51
N LEU A 58 -8.62 4.39 -9.76
CA LEU A 58 -7.72 3.83 -10.77
C LEU A 58 -6.53 4.76 -11.03
N ALA A 59 -6.78 6.07 -11.20
CA ALA A 59 -5.73 7.06 -11.45
C ALA A 59 -4.75 7.19 -10.28
N ARG A 60 -5.19 6.95 -9.04
CA ARG A 60 -4.30 6.98 -7.86
C ARG A 60 -3.41 5.73 -7.76
N LEU A 61 -3.86 4.61 -8.29
CA LEU A 61 -3.16 3.33 -8.23
C LEU A 61 -2.27 3.07 -9.46
N ASP A 62 -2.49 3.83 -10.55
CA ASP A 62 -1.64 3.82 -11.74
C ASP A 62 -0.19 4.20 -11.38
N GLY A 63 0.74 3.26 -11.49
CA GLY A 63 2.16 3.47 -11.22
C GLY A 63 2.74 2.83 -9.95
N LEU A 64 1.95 2.09 -9.16
CA LEU A 64 2.46 1.31 -8.01
C LEU A 64 3.14 -0.01 -8.42
N THR A 65 3.13 -0.33 -9.71
CA THR A 65 3.77 -1.52 -10.26
C THR A 65 4.79 -1.13 -11.31
N ARG A 66 5.82 -1.97 -11.44
CA ARG A 66 6.86 -1.93 -12.45
C ARG A 66 6.99 -3.29 -13.12
N THR A 67 7.39 -3.30 -14.38
CA THR A 67 7.66 -4.55 -15.11
C THR A 67 9.05 -5.06 -14.76
N CYS A 68 9.15 -6.34 -14.38
CA CYS A 68 10.45 -6.97 -14.12
C CYS A 68 11.24 -7.10 -15.43
N PRO A 69 12.49 -6.59 -15.52
CA PRO A 69 13.30 -6.66 -16.74
C PRO A 69 13.77 -8.09 -17.07
N ALA A 70 13.74 -9.00 -16.10
CA ALA A 70 14.20 -10.38 -16.29
C ALA A 70 13.10 -11.33 -16.81
N CYS A 71 11.87 -11.20 -16.31
CA CYS A 71 10.77 -12.10 -16.68
C CYS A 71 9.55 -11.42 -17.31
N GLY A 72 9.49 -10.07 -17.33
CA GLY A 72 8.37 -9.32 -17.90
C GLY A 72 7.11 -9.27 -17.04
N GLN A 73 7.13 -9.84 -15.83
CA GLN A 73 5.97 -9.83 -14.92
C GLN A 73 5.80 -8.47 -14.23
N GLU A 74 4.56 -8.07 -13.97
CA GLU A 74 4.25 -6.91 -13.12
C GLU A 74 4.54 -7.20 -11.65
N VAL A 75 5.32 -6.31 -11.03
CA VAL A 75 5.76 -6.41 -9.64
C VAL A 75 5.61 -5.05 -8.99
N PHE A 76 5.27 -5.00 -7.70
CA PHE A 76 5.24 -3.73 -6.97
C PHE A 76 6.61 -3.02 -6.96
N ASP A 77 6.59 -1.71 -7.10
CA ASP A 77 7.78 -0.86 -7.19
C ASP A 77 8.59 -0.80 -5.89
N ASP A 78 7.93 -1.04 -4.75
CA ASP A 78 8.49 -1.07 -3.40
C ASP A 78 9.25 -2.37 -3.04
N THR A 79 9.15 -3.41 -3.85
CA THR A 79 9.78 -4.71 -3.57
C THR A 79 11.23 -4.78 -4.05
N ASP A 80 12.14 -5.27 -3.22
CA ASP A 80 13.56 -5.42 -3.61
C ASP A 80 13.82 -6.61 -4.55
N VAL A 81 12.93 -7.58 -4.61
CA VAL A 81 13.11 -8.84 -5.37
C VAL A 81 11.81 -9.23 -6.06
N CYS A 82 11.91 -9.64 -7.33
CA CYS A 82 10.77 -10.15 -8.09
C CYS A 82 10.28 -11.49 -7.52
N TYR A 83 8.99 -11.56 -7.13
CA TYR A 83 8.37 -12.78 -6.61
C TYR A 83 8.26 -13.93 -7.63
N HIS A 84 8.35 -13.63 -8.92
CA HIS A 84 8.19 -14.64 -9.99
C HIS A 84 9.52 -15.31 -10.37
N CYS A 85 10.61 -14.53 -10.51
CA CYS A 85 11.89 -15.05 -11.00
C CYS A 85 13.07 -14.90 -10.03
N GLY A 86 12.90 -14.16 -8.91
CA GLY A 86 13.97 -13.92 -7.95
C GLY A 86 15.00 -12.87 -8.38
N HIS A 87 14.76 -12.12 -9.46
CA HIS A 87 15.63 -11.02 -9.86
C HIS A 87 15.59 -9.90 -8.81
N ALA A 88 16.76 -9.52 -8.30
CA ALA A 88 16.91 -8.43 -7.34
C ALA A 88 16.97 -7.09 -8.08
N PHE A 89 16.07 -6.17 -7.72
CA PHE A 89 16.07 -4.81 -8.23
C PHE A 89 17.16 -4.03 -7.50
N SER A 90 18.20 -3.60 -8.22
CA SER A 90 19.20 -2.74 -7.61
C SER A 90 18.55 -1.41 -7.23
N THR A 91 18.67 -1.00 -5.96
CA THR A 91 18.17 0.25 -5.33
C THR A 91 18.68 1.57 -5.96
N ARG A 92 19.18 1.53 -7.20
CA ARG A 92 19.65 2.66 -8.00
C ARG A 92 18.70 3.10 -9.09
N ASP A 93 17.53 2.47 -9.24
CA ASP A 93 16.42 3.10 -9.95
C ASP A 93 15.74 4.12 -9.03
N LYS A 94 16.55 4.96 -8.38
CA LYS A 94 16.02 6.16 -7.74
C LYS A 94 15.55 7.01 -8.89
N ALA A 95 14.23 7.13 -9.02
CA ALA A 95 13.56 8.33 -9.47
C ALA A 95 14.05 9.50 -8.60
N THR A 96 15.32 9.87 -8.70
CA THR A 96 15.82 11.15 -8.22
C THR A 96 15.18 12.11 -9.19
N ASN A 97 14.02 12.66 -8.79
CA ASN A 97 13.23 13.54 -9.63
C ASN A 97 14.22 14.50 -10.30
N TRP A 98 14.40 14.39 -11.61
CA TRP A 98 15.43 15.12 -12.38
C TRP A 98 15.43 16.62 -12.04
N LYS A 99 14.26 17.14 -11.68
CA LYS A 99 14.05 18.49 -11.13
C LYS A 99 14.99 18.81 -9.95
N HIS A 100 15.19 17.90 -9.00
CA HIS A 100 16.14 18.08 -7.89
C HIS A 100 17.59 18.15 -8.34
N LEU A 101 17.98 17.42 -9.40
CA LEU A 101 19.32 17.55 -9.99
C LEU A 101 19.51 18.91 -10.64
N ILE A 102 18.52 19.42 -11.40
CA ILE A 102 18.57 20.78 -11.96
C ILE A 102 18.68 21.81 -10.85
N ILE A 103 17.85 21.73 -9.81
CA ILE A 103 17.82 22.70 -8.71
C ILE A 103 19.17 22.72 -7.98
N ALA A 104 19.72 21.55 -7.66
CA ALA A 104 21.04 21.46 -7.02
C ALA A 104 22.14 22.08 -7.89
N ALA A 105 22.15 21.78 -9.20
CA ALA A 105 23.13 22.36 -10.12
C ALA A 105 23.00 23.88 -10.23
N ALA A 106 21.78 24.41 -10.29
CA ALA A 106 21.52 25.85 -10.33
C ALA A 106 22.02 26.58 -9.07
N ILE A 107 21.78 26.01 -7.88
CA ILE A 107 22.27 26.57 -6.61
C ILE A 107 23.80 26.62 -6.60
N VAL A 108 24.46 25.55 -7.02
CA VAL A 108 25.94 25.49 -7.07
C VAL A 108 26.50 26.53 -8.05
N LEU A 109 25.92 26.65 -9.26
CA LEU A 109 26.33 27.65 -10.24
C LEU A 109 26.13 29.08 -9.74
N ALA A 110 25.00 29.37 -9.07
CA ALA A 110 24.74 30.68 -8.50
C ALA A 110 25.76 31.04 -7.40
N PHE A 111 26.10 30.08 -6.53
CA PHE A 111 27.13 30.27 -5.49
C PHE A 111 28.52 30.50 -6.08
N LEU A 112 28.90 29.74 -7.11
CA LEU A 112 30.17 29.92 -7.80
C LEU A 112 30.25 31.30 -8.48
N ALA A 113 29.20 31.71 -9.19
CA ALA A 113 29.14 33.03 -9.82
C ALA A 113 29.22 34.15 -8.78
N PHE A 114 28.48 34.03 -7.67
CA PHE A 114 28.53 35.00 -6.58
C PHE A 114 29.91 35.09 -5.93
N ALA A 115 30.58 33.95 -5.73
CA ALA A 115 31.94 33.92 -5.19
C ALA A 115 32.93 34.61 -6.13
N VAL A 116 32.84 34.38 -7.45
CA VAL A 116 33.69 35.04 -8.46
C VAL A 116 33.47 36.55 -8.47
N VAL A 117 32.21 37.00 -8.46
CA VAL A 117 31.86 38.44 -8.42
C VAL A 117 32.30 39.11 -7.12
N ARG A 118 32.40 38.36 -6.01
CA ARG A 118 32.89 38.88 -4.73
C ARG A 118 34.41 38.87 -4.62
N LEU A 119 35.10 38.07 -5.44
CA LEU A 119 36.55 37.91 -5.41
C LEU A 119 37.27 38.86 -6.37
N PHE A 120 36.61 39.27 -7.44
CA PHE A 120 37.05 40.30 -8.40
C PHE A 120 36.50 41.68 -8.03
#